data_AF-A0A2T4JRG9-F1
#
_entry.id   AF-A0A2T4JRG9-F1
#
_cell.length_a   1.000
_cell.length_b   1.000
_cell.length_c   1.000
_cell.angle_alpha   90.00
_cell.angle_beta   90.00
_cell.angle_gamma   90.00
#
_symmetry.space_group_name_H-M   'P 1'
#
loop_
_entity.id
_entity.type
_entity.pdbx_description
1 polymer ?
#
loop_
_entity_poly.entity_id
_entity_poly.type
_entity_poly.pdbx_seq_one_letter_code
_entity_poly.pdbx_strand_id
1 'polypeptide(L)'
;MARLSLSPLALAVAGVVSLSLLSPVAAQQSDAPQVFDSAPALGQPAPEATETAPALPAEVPTPTPEPAPPPAAPDAPATAPEAAEEIPAETAPATPMETTVEQPPLPAPQALPEAPAAGPVHDLSAWGMYQAAHPVVKAVMILLVLASFVTWTVLLFKAIELRIARSRLNRSAGRIREAVTLQAAAESLGKRRDPAAFMAFAALEEFRASEAALDGAGPEGVKERVRSIVERVEVQAGERLRRGIGLLATIGSVGPFVGLFGTVWGIMNAFIGIAESQTTNLAVVAPGIAEALLATAMGLVAAIPAVVIYNHFVRSIAGWKVSLADAGAGVERMLSRDLDYRRAGQLSGREV
;
A
#
# COMPACT_ATOMS: atom_id res chain seq x y z
N MET A 1 0.29 11.39 37.35
CA MET A 1 -0.93 11.88 36.69
C MET A 1 -0.54 13.02 35.76
N ALA A 2 -0.69 12.83 34.45
CA ALA A 2 -0.60 13.92 33.47
C ALA A 2 -1.73 13.66 32.47
N ARG A 3 -2.80 14.47 32.54
CA ARG A 3 -3.91 14.40 31.60
C ARG A 3 -3.45 15.05 30.29
N LEU A 4 -3.11 14.22 29.30
CA LEU A 4 -3.03 14.66 27.90
C LEU A 4 -4.46 14.93 27.44
N SER A 5 -4.87 16.21 27.42
CA SER A 5 -6.12 16.63 26.81
C SER A 5 -6.00 16.46 25.29
N LEU A 6 -6.59 15.41 24.75
CA LEU A 6 -6.82 15.28 23.32
C LEU A 6 -7.77 16.40 22.87
N SER A 7 -7.38 17.12 21.83
CA SER A 7 -8.19 18.20 21.26
C SER A 7 -9.52 17.65 20.74
N PRO A 8 -10.64 18.39 20.88
CA PRO A 8 -11.96 17.93 20.45
C PRO A 8 -12.03 17.62 18.95
N LEU A 9 -11.14 18.20 18.14
CA LEU A 9 -11.00 17.91 16.71
C LEU A 9 -10.48 16.48 16.44
N ALA A 10 -9.57 15.96 17.28
CA ALA A 10 -9.04 14.61 17.15
C ALA A 10 -10.09 13.53 17.49
N LEU A 11 -10.99 13.84 18.43
CA LEU A 11 -12.14 13.00 18.77
C LEU A 11 -13.23 13.02 17.68
N ALA A 12 -13.46 14.16 17.04
CA ALA A 12 -14.42 14.28 15.95
C ALA A 12 -13.99 13.47 14.71
N VAL A 13 -12.70 13.52 14.33
CA VAL A 13 -12.17 12.75 13.19
C VAL A 13 -12.15 11.24 13.47
N ALA A 14 -11.86 10.81 14.70
CA ALA A 14 -11.95 9.41 15.10
C ALA A 14 -13.41 8.89 15.14
N GLY A 15 -14.37 9.75 15.49
CA GLY A 15 -15.79 9.44 15.52
C GLY A 15 -16.41 9.21 14.13
N VAL A 16 -16.07 10.05 13.16
CA VAL A 16 -16.59 9.92 11.78
C VAL A 16 -16.06 8.65 11.08
N VAL A 17 -14.81 8.26 11.34
CA VAL A 17 -14.22 7.02 10.79
C VAL A 17 -14.84 5.75 11.41
N SER A 18 -15.38 5.84 12.63
CA SER A 18 -15.98 4.68 13.31
C SER A 18 -17.44 4.42 12.92
N LEU A 19 -18.19 5.41 12.40
CA LEU A 19 -19.62 5.29 12.13
C LEU A 19 -19.93 4.71 10.74
N SER A 20 -18.98 4.69 9.80
CA SER A 20 -19.19 4.24 8.42
C SER A 20 -18.92 2.76 8.15
N LEU A 21 -18.62 1.94 9.17
CA LEU A 21 -18.19 0.55 9.00
C LEU A 21 -19.14 -0.51 9.62
N LEU A 22 -20.38 -0.14 9.95
CA LEU A 22 -21.35 -1.08 10.52
C LEU A 22 -22.62 -1.18 9.67
N SER A 23 -22.51 -1.87 8.52
CA SER A 23 -23.66 -2.48 7.85
C SER A 23 -23.31 -3.91 7.45
N PRO A 24 -24.00 -4.93 8.00
CA PRO A 24 -23.88 -6.30 7.49
C PRO A 24 -24.76 -6.46 6.25
N VAL A 25 -24.17 -6.87 5.13
CA VAL A 25 -24.91 -7.39 3.97
C VAL A 25 -25.47 -8.75 4.36
N ALA A 26 -26.79 -8.81 4.52
CA ALA A 26 -27.52 -10.05 4.69
C ALA A 26 -27.60 -10.80 3.35
N ALA A 27 -27.10 -12.03 3.33
CA ALA A 27 -27.30 -12.97 2.24
C ALA A 27 -28.76 -13.39 2.20
N GLN A 28 -29.44 -13.13 1.08
CA GLN A 28 -30.80 -13.62 0.84
C GLN A 28 -30.73 -14.84 -0.08
N GLN A 29 -30.92 -16.00 0.55
CA GLN A 29 -31.33 -17.25 -0.09
C GLN A 29 -32.77 -17.08 -0.57
N SER A 30 -33.06 -17.40 -1.83
CA SER A 30 -34.43 -17.51 -2.33
C SER A 30 -34.57 -18.74 -3.19
N ASP A 31 -35.45 -19.61 -2.70
CA ASP A 31 -35.97 -20.86 -3.27
C ASP A 31 -36.63 -20.67 -4.65
N ALA A 32 -36.66 -21.78 -5.40
CA ALA A 32 -37.30 -21.93 -6.71
C ALA A 32 -38.84 -21.87 -6.65
N PRO A 33 -39.54 -21.79 -7.81
CA PRO A 33 -40.17 -23.03 -8.32
C PRO A 33 -40.22 -23.22 -9.86
N GLN A 34 -39.94 -24.48 -10.27
CA GLN A 34 -40.59 -25.41 -11.22
C GLN A 34 -41.23 -24.96 -12.58
N VAL A 35 -40.69 -25.59 -13.66
CA VAL A 35 -41.31 -26.36 -14.79
C VAL A 35 -41.91 -25.64 -16.02
N PHE A 36 -41.38 -25.98 -17.21
CA PHE A 36 -42.01 -26.63 -18.40
C PHE A 36 -40.90 -26.85 -19.47
N ASP A 37 -40.42 -28.09 -19.66
CA ASP A 37 -40.75 -29.06 -20.74
C ASP A 37 -40.34 -28.66 -22.16
N SER A 38 -39.45 -29.47 -22.78
CA SER A 38 -39.27 -29.77 -24.23
C SER A 38 -37.83 -30.24 -24.52
N ALA A 39 -37.62 -31.55 -24.63
CA ALA A 39 -36.45 -32.17 -25.31
C ALA A 39 -36.71 -32.23 -26.85
N PRO A 40 -35.74 -32.61 -27.73
CA PRO A 40 -35.13 -33.95 -27.79
C PRO A 40 -33.59 -33.95 -28.00
N ALA A 41 -32.84 -34.79 -27.28
CA ALA A 41 -32.35 -36.13 -27.66
C ALA A 41 -31.14 -36.16 -28.62
N LEU A 42 -30.05 -36.79 -28.20
CA LEU A 42 -29.39 -37.94 -28.84
C LEU A 42 -28.10 -38.35 -28.09
N GLY A 43 -28.01 -39.62 -27.68
CA GLY A 43 -26.74 -40.38 -27.62
C GLY A 43 -26.15 -40.73 -26.24
N GLN A 44 -26.45 -41.94 -25.75
CA GLN A 44 -25.59 -42.78 -24.88
C GLN A 44 -25.66 -44.22 -25.40
N PRO A 45 -24.61 -45.08 -25.27
CA PRO A 45 -24.19 -45.75 -24.01
C PRO A 45 -22.65 -45.79 -23.79
N ALA A 46 -22.06 -45.63 -22.58
CA ALA A 46 -21.77 -46.62 -21.50
C ALA A 46 -20.76 -47.75 -21.86
N PRO A 47 -19.97 -48.37 -20.93
CA PRO A 47 -19.43 -47.96 -19.60
C PRO A 47 -17.96 -48.45 -19.30
N GLU A 48 -17.50 -48.29 -18.03
CA GLU A 48 -16.38 -48.98 -17.30
C GLU A 48 -14.92 -48.64 -17.71
N ALA A 49 -13.87 -48.56 -16.85
CA ALA A 49 -13.61 -49.12 -15.51
C ALA A 49 -12.53 -48.32 -14.73
N THR A 50 -12.49 -48.62 -13.43
CA THR A 50 -11.56 -48.30 -12.34
C THR A 50 -10.10 -48.74 -12.55
N GLU A 51 -9.10 -47.98 -12.08
CA GLU A 51 -7.89 -48.43 -11.33
C GLU A 51 -6.92 -47.23 -11.11
N THR A 52 -6.69 -46.77 -9.87
CA THR A 52 -5.63 -47.17 -8.91
C THR A 52 -4.30 -46.39 -9.08
N ALA A 53 -4.00 -45.54 -8.10
CA ALA A 53 -2.64 -45.12 -7.74
C ALA A 53 -2.14 -46.07 -6.62
N PRO A 54 -0.82 -46.34 -6.42
CA PRO A 54 0.04 -45.35 -5.74
C PRO A 54 1.57 -45.41 -6.02
N ALA A 55 2.28 -44.42 -5.44
CA ALA A 55 3.64 -44.47 -4.86
C ALA A 55 4.91 -44.16 -5.70
N LEU A 56 5.39 -42.92 -5.50
CA LEU A 56 6.75 -42.46 -5.03
C LEU A 56 8.02 -42.67 -5.89
N PRO A 57 9.04 -41.78 -5.72
CA PRO A 57 9.74 -41.11 -6.82
C PRO A 57 11.16 -41.64 -7.10
N ALA A 58 11.57 -41.58 -8.36
CA ALA A 58 12.95 -41.79 -8.79
C ALA A 58 13.57 -40.47 -9.25
N GLU A 59 14.75 -40.22 -8.70
CA GLU A 59 15.71 -39.14 -8.89
C GLU A 59 16.23 -39.13 -10.34
N VAL A 60 16.17 -37.97 -11.02
CA VAL A 60 16.78 -37.76 -12.35
C VAL A 60 17.54 -36.43 -12.32
N PRO A 61 18.81 -36.38 -12.77
CA PRO A 61 19.70 -35.24 -12.53
C PRO A 61 19.41 -34.05 -13.45
N THR A 62 19.58 -32.86 -12.88
CA THR A 62 19.67 -31.56 -13.55
C THR A 62 20.75 -31.52 -14.64
N PRO A 63 20.45 -31.07 -15.88
CA PRO A 63 21.46 -30.60 -16.80
C PRO A 63 21.81 -29.12 -16.56
N THR A 64 23.11 -28.86 -16.39
CA THR A 64 23.76 -27.54 -16.41
C THR A 64 23.52 -26.83 -17.75
N PRO A 65 23.19 -25.53 -17.79
CA PRO A 65 23.14 -24.78 -19.05
C PRO A 65 24.54 -24.27 -19.45
N GLU A 66 24.97 -24.63 -20.65
CA GLU A 66 26.15 -24.13 -21.37
C GLU A 66 25.86 -22.74 -22.00
N PRO A 67 26.84 -21.82 -22.17
CA PRO A 67 26.58 -20.40 -22.41
C PRO A 67 26.32 -20.08 -23.89
N ALA A 68 25.42 -19.13 -24.13
CA ALA A 68 25.05 -18.62 -25.44
C ALA A 68 26.15 -17.73 -26.07
N PRO A 69 26.42 -17.83 -27.39
CA PRO A 69 27.28 -16.91 -28.14
C PRO A 69 26.50 -15.64 -28.61
N PRO A 70 27.21 -14.54 -28.96
CA PRO A 70 26.61 -13.20 -29.16
C PRO A 70 25.92 -13.04 -30.53
N PRO A 71 25.06 -12.01 -30.70
CA PRO A 71 24.21 -11.88 -31.89
C PRO A 71 24.91 -11.18 -33.05
N ALA A 72 24.59 -11.64 -34.26
CA ALA A 72 24.85 -10.98 -35.54
C ALA A 72 23.54 -10.41 -36.12
N ALA A 73 23.57 -9.17 -36.60
CA ALA A 73 22.62 -8.58 -37.56
C ALA A 73 23.11 -8.90 -39.01
N PRO A 74 22.36 -8.74 -40.13
CA PRO A 74 21.37 -7.69 -40.50
C PRO A 74 20.07 -8.25 -41.15
N ASP A 75 18.98 -7.51 -41.39
CA ASP A 75 18.75 -6.57 -42.49
C ASP A 75 17.44 -5.76 -42.27
N ALA A 76 17.45 -4.51 -42.73
CA ALA A 76 16.29 -3.63 -42.91
C ALA A 76 16.16 -3.25 -44.40
N PRO A 77 14.99 -2.75 -44.87
CA PRO A 77 15.08 -1.49 -45.61
C PRO A 77 13.91 -0.49 -45.46
N ALA A 78 14.32 0.79 -45.63
CA ALA A 78 13.63 1.97 -46.20
C ALA A 78 12.53 2.64 -45.35
N THR A 79 12.66 3.89 -44.90
CA THR A 79 12.66 5.20 -45.61
C THR A 79 12.86 6.29 -44.51
N ALA A 80 13.43 7.49 -44.64
CA ALA A 80 13.76 8.44 -45.72
C ALA A 80 14.91 9.38 -45.23
N PRO A 81 15.62 10.10 -46.11
CA PRO A 81 16.80 10.89 -45.75
C PRO A 81 16.49 12.35 -45.40
N GLU A 82 17.23 12.84 -44.41
CA GLU A 82 17.49 14.25 -44.12
C GLU A 82 18.59 14.75 -45.06
N ALA A 83 18.31 15.82 -45.81
CA ALA A 83 19.32 16.57 -46.53
C ALA A 83 18.96 18.06 -46.48
N ALA A 84 19.76 18.80 -45.72
CA ALA A 84 19.95 20.23 -45.89
C ALA A 84 20.59 20.44 -47.27
N GLU A 85 19.96 21.26 -48.11
CA GLU A 85 20.53 21.68 -49.39
C GLU A 85 20.89 23.16 -49.29
N GLU A 86 22.20 23.39 -49.18
CA GLU A 86 22.87 24.67 -49.39
C GLU A 86 22.64 25.12 -50.84
N ILE A 87 22.19 26.36 -51.05
CA ILE A 87 22.13 26.96 -52.38
C ILE A 87 23.49 27.61 -52.67
N PRO A 88 24.18 27.26 -53.78
CA PRO A 88 25.47 27.84 -54.13
C PRO A 88 25.36 29.30 -54.56
N ALA A 89 26.33 30.09 -54.13
CA ALA A 89 26.64 31.40 -54.67
C ALA A 89 27.18 31.25 -56.11
N GLU A 90 26.40 31.69 -57.10
CA GLU A 90 26.90 31.93 -58.46
C GLU A 90 27.32 33.40 -58.59
N THR A 91 28.58 33.59 -59.00
CA THR A 91 29.24 34.89 -59.10
C THR A 91 29.49 35.23 -60.57
N ALA A 92 29.17 36.49 -60.92
CA ALA A 92 29.72 37.34 -61.99
C ALA A 92 28.94 37.47 -63.33
N PRO A 93 29.07 38.60 -64.07
CA PRO A 93 29.51 39.96 -63.71
C PRO A 93 28.50 41.07 -64.11
N ALA A 94 28.77 42.28 -63.61
CA ALA A 94 28.00 43.49 -63.83
C ALA A 94 28.04 44.05 -65.27
N THR A 95 26.93 44.64 -65.70
CA THR A 95 26.91 45.90 -66.49
C THR A 95 25.65 46.69 -66.12
N PRO A 96 25.73 47.99 -65.83
CA PRO A 96 24.61 48.78 -65.33
C PRO A 96 23.79 49.36 -66.49
N MET A 97 22.51 49.02 -66.57
CA MET A 97 21.53 49.85 -67.28
C MET A 97 20.58 50.45 -66.25
N GLU A 98 20.81 51.74 -66.03
CA GLU A 98 20.00 52.67 -65.27
C GLU A 98 18.61 52.76 -65.93
N THR A 99 17.64 52.01 -65.42
CA THR A 99 16.22 52.28 -65.66
C THR A 99 15.66 52.93 -64.41
N THR A 100 15.62 54.26 -64.41
CA THR A 100 14.84 55.06 -63.48
C THR A 100 13.37 54.66 -63.65
N VAL A 101 12.87 53.79 -62.78
CA VAL A 101 11.43 53.61 -62.57
C VAL A 101 11.06 54.43 -61.34
N GLU A 102 10.31 55.48 -61.60
CA GLU A 102 9.72 56.42 -60.65
C GLU A 102 8.97 55.66 -59.55
N GLN A 103 9.48 55.76 -58.31
CA GLN A 103 8.87 55.18 -57.13
C GLN A 103 7.61 56.01 -56.79
N PRO A 104 6.39 55.42 -56.74
CA PRO A 104 5.22 56.12 -56.24
C PRO A 104 5.47 56.53 -54.77
N PRO A 105 4.84 57.62 -54.27
CA PRO A 105 5.07 58.05 -52.90
C PRO A 105 4.73 56.93 -51.93
N LEU A 106 5.66 56.61 -51.04
CA LEU A 106 5.45 55.69 -49.93
C LEU A 106 4.16 56.11 -49.20
N PRO A 107 3.15 55.22 -49.06
CA PRO A 107 2.09 55.48 -48.09
C PRO A 107 2.76 55.67 -46.72
N ALA A 108 2.29 56.67 -45.98
CA ALA A 108 2.75 56.94 -44.61
C ALA A 108 2.87 55.63 -43.82
N PRO A 109 3.85 55.50 -42.90
CA PRO A 109 4.01 54.29 -42.09
C PRO A 109 2.66 53.92 -41.50
N GLN A 110 2.03 52.88 -42.05
CA GLN A 110 0.85 52.31 -41.45
C GLN A 110 1.35 51.81 -40.10
N ALA A 111 0.85 52.43 -39.02
CA ALA A 111 1.11 51.96 -37.68
C ALA A 111 0.88 50.45 -37.69
N LEU A 112 1.94 49.69 -37.35
CA LEU A 112 1.82 48.27 -37.09
C LEU A 112 0.56 48.08 -36.24
N PRO A 113 -0.36 47.15 -36.58
CA PRO A 113 -1.51 46.90 -35.74
C PRO A 113 -0.98 46.68 -34.32
N GLU A 114 -1.39 47.58 -33.44
CA GLU A 114 -1.01 47.61 -32.04
C GLU A 114 -1.18 46.18 -31.52
N ALA A 115 -0.08 45.57 -31.06
CA ALA A 115 -0.09 44.21 -30.56
C ALA A 115 -1.29 44.09 -29.60
N PRO A 116 -2.21 43.13 -29.80
CA PRO A 116 -3.41 43.06 -28.99
C PRO A 116 -2.98 43.08 -27.53
N ALA A 117 -3.46 44.10 -26.80
CA ALA A 117 -3.12 44.34 -25.42
C ALA A 117 -3.13 43.00 -24.68
N ALA A 118 -1.99 42.66 -24.05
CA ALA A 118 -1.85 41.43 -23.29
C ALA A 118 -3.10 41.27 -22.42
N GLY A 119 -3.93 40.28 -22.75
CA GLY A 119 -5.13 39.98 -22.00
C GLY A 119 -4.76 39.76 -20.52
N PRO A 120 -5.74 39.83 -19.60
CA PRO A 120 -5.47 39.72 -18.18
C PRO A 120 -4.56 38.53 -17.92
N VAL A 121 -3.38 38.77 -17.35
CA VAL A 121 -2.46 37.72 -16.93
C VAL A 121 -3.23 36.81 -15.97
N HIS A 122 -3.64 35.63 -16.46
CA HIS A 122 -4.28 34.64 -15.60
C HIS A 122 -3.31 34.30 -14.48
N ASP A 123 -3.76 34.41 -13.23
CA ASP A 123 -2.94 34.05 -12.07
C ASP A 123 -2.72 32.53 -12.06
N LEU A 124 -1.58 32.11 -12.58
CA LEU A 124 -1.13 30.71 -12.60
C LEU A 124 -0.60 30.24 -11.23
N SER A 125 -0.84 31.00 -10.15
CA SER A 125 -0.63 30.51 -8.80
C SER A 125 -1.52 29.29 -8.52
N ALA A 126 -1.07 28.39 -7.64
CA ALA A 126 -1.86 27.24 -7.23
C ALA A 126 -3.24 27.63 -6.67
N TRP A 127 -3.32 28.79 -6.03
CA TRP A 127 -4.56 29.33 -5.50
C TRP A 127 -5.48 29.89 -6.59
N GLY A 128 -4.93 30.59 -7.58
CA GLY A 128 -5.66 31.06 -8.75
C GLY A 128 -6.25 29.90 -9.56
N MET A 129 -5.45 28.86 -9.83
CA MET A 129 -5.88 27.62 -10.47
C MET A 129 -6.97 26.91 -9.67
N TYR A 130 -6.84 26.80 -8.35
CA TYR A 130 -7.89 26.21 -7.52
C TYR A 130 -9.21 27.00 -7.61
N GLN A 131 -9.18 28.34 -7.64
CA GLN A 131 -10.39 29.14 -7.75
C GLN A 131 -11.07 29.02 -9.11
N ALA A 132 -10.28 28.96 -10.19
CA ALA A 132 -10.80 28.81 -11.55
C ALA A 132 -11.27 27.37 -11.86
N ALA A 133 -10.86 26.38 -11.07
CA ALA A 133 -11.21 24.99 -11.29
C ALA A 133 -12.70 24.64 -11.27
N HIS A 134 -13.06 23.69 -12.13
CA HIS A 134 -14.38 23.08 -12.16
C HIS A 134 -14.72 22.43 -10.79
N PRO A 135 -15.97 22.49 -10.31
CA PRO A 135 -16.36 21.97 -8.98
C PRO A 135 -15.93 20.53 -8.69
N VAL A 136 -16.01 19.65 -9.68
CA VAL A 136 -15.55 18.25 -9.55
C VAL A 136 -14.03 18.17 -9.33
N VAL A 137 -13.23 18.96 -10.07
CA VAL A 137 -11.78 18.97 -9.90
C VAL A 137 -11.41 19.56 -8.53
N LYS A 138 -12.12 20.61 -8.07
CA LYS A 138 -11.99 21.14 -6.71
C LYS A 138 -12.25 20.06 -5.65
N ALA A 139 -13.31 19.27 -5.80
CA ALA A 139 -13.61 18.16 -4.88
C ALA A 139 -12.51 17.10 -4.86
N VAL A 140 -11.95 16.74 -6.03
CA VAL A 140 -10.80 15.83 -6.15
C VAL A 140 -9.58 16.40 -5.41
N MET A 141 -9.25 17.68 -5.62
CA MET A 141 -8.12 18.33 -4.95
C MET A 141 -8.30 18.34 -3.42
N ILE A 142 -9.48 18.73 -2.92
CA ILE A 142 -9.78 18.72 -1.48
C ILE A 142 -9.64 17.31 -0.89
N LEU A 143 -10.19 16.30 -1.56
CA LEU A 143 -10.10 14.91 -1.12
C LEU A 143 -8.64 14.45 -1.01
N LEU A 144 -7.79 14.79 -1.98
CA LEU A 144 -6.37 14.45 -1.98
C LEU A 144 -5.59 15.15 -0.86
N VAL A 145 -5.91 16.41 -0.57
CA VAL A 145 -5.34 17.14 0.58
C VAL A 145 -5.72 16.47 1.91
N LEU A 146 -7.00 16.10 2.06
CA LEU A 146 -7.47 15.38 3.25
C LEU A 146 -6.79 14.01 3.40
N ALA A 147 -6.65 13.27 2.30
CA ALA A 147 -5.92 11.99 2.29
C ALA A 147 -4.46 12.16 2.70
N SER A 148 -3.78 13.21 2.22
CA SER A 148 -2.42 13.55 2.63
C SER A 148 -2.35 13.86 4.13
N PHE A 149 -3.26 14.68 4.66
CA PHE A 149 -3.34 14.99 6.08
C PHE A 149 -3.53 13.73 6.95
N VAL A 150 -4.40 12.81 6.52
CA VAL A 150 -4.62 11.53 7.18
C VAL A 150 -3.34 10.68 7.19
N THR A 151 -2.62 10.61 6.07
CA THR A 151 -1.34 9.88 5.97
C THR A 151 -0.33 10.36 7.02
N TRP A 152 -0.13 11.68 7.16
CA TRP A 152 0.78 12.26 8.15
C TRP A 152 0.31 12.04 9.59
N THR A 153 -1.01 12.10 9.82
CA THR A 153 -1.61 11.83 11.13
C THR A 153 -1.35 10.38 11.55
N VAL A 154 -1.62 9.41 10.67
CA VAL A 154 -1.37 8.00 10.94
C VAL A 154 0.12 7.74 11.17
N LEU A 155 1.01 8.36 10.40
CA LEU A 155 2.46 8.27 10.62
C LEU A 155 2.82 8.62 12.08
N LEU A 156 2.37 9.77 12.57
CA LEU A 156 2.72 10.23 13.92
C LEU A 156 2.20 9.27 15.00
N PHE A 157 0.91 8.93 14.95
CA PHE A 157 0.29 8.05 15.95
C PHE A 157 0.90 6.65 15.92
N LYS A 158 1.09 6.06 14.73
CA LYS A 158 1.65 4.71 14.60
C LYS A 158 3.13 4.66 14.95
N ALA A 159 3.90 5.70 14.64
CA ALA A 159 5.30 5.77 15.07
C ALA A 159 5.43 5.74 16.60
N ILE A 160 4.58 6.48 17.31
CA ILE A 160 4.57 6.49 18.78
C ILE A 160 4.10 5.13 19.32
N GLU A 161 2.99 4.60 18.81
CA GLU A 161 2.45 3.30 19.24
C GLU A 161 3.47 2.17 19.08
N LEU A 162 4.11 2.09 17.91
CA LEU A 162 5.11 1.07 17.61
C LEU A 162 6.38 1.24 18.46
N ARG A 163 6.86 2.47 18.67
CA ARG A 163 8.01 2.73 19.56
C ARG A 163 7.73 2.28 20.99
N ILE A 164 6.54 2.58 21.50
CA ILE A 164 6.12 2.14 22.84
C ILE A 164 6.01 0.62 22.90
N ALA A 165 5.37 -0.01 21.91
CA ALA A 165 5.22 -1.46 21.84
C ALA A 165 6.57 -2.18 21.80
N ARG A 166 7.52 -1.68 20.99
CA ARG A 166 8.88 -2.23 20.89
C ARG A 166 9.67 -2.04 22.17
N SER A 167 9.62 -0.86 22.79
CA SER A 167 10.30 -0.62 24.06
C SER A 167 9.77 -1.50 25.20
N ARG A 168 8.44 -1.69 25.27
CA ARG A 168 7.81 -2.57 26.27
C ARG A 168 8.21 -4.03 26.05
N LEU A 169 8.14 -4.51 24.81
CA LEU A 169 8.53 -5.86 24.43
C LEU A 169 10.00 -6.13 24.77
N ASN A 170 10.93 -5.28 24.34
CA ASN A 170 12.36 -5.49 24.58
C ASN A 170 12.67 -5.63 26.08
N ARG A 171 12.03 -4.83 26.92
CA ARG A 171 12.19 -4.89 28.39
C ARG A 171 11.58 -6.16 29.01
N SER A 172 10.49 -6.69 28.45
CA SER A 172 9.88 -7.93 28.93
C SER A 172 10.65 -9.16 28.42
N ALA A 173 11.06 -9.14 27.15
CA ALA A 173 11.90 -10.15 26.54
C ALA A 173 13.27 -10.27 27.26
N GLY A 174 13.88 -9.15 27.66
CA GLY A 174 15.10 -9.17 28.47
C GLY A 174 14.93 -9.93 29.79
N ARG A 175 13.85 -9.64 30.53
CA ARG A 175 13.52 -10.35 31.78
C ARG A 175 13.24 -11.84 31.57
N ILE A 176 12.51 -12.19 30.50
CA ILE A 176 12.24 -13.58 30.14
C ILE A 176 13.54 -14.33 29.80
N ARG A 177 14.51 -13.66 29.14
CA ARG A 177 15.82 -14.25 28.81
C ARG A 177 16.71 -14.44 30.03
N GLU A 178 16.64 -13.54 31.01
CA GLU A 178 17.44 -13.59 32.24
C GLU A 178 16.89 -14.59 33.26
N ALA A 179 15.60 -14.93 33.19
CA ALA A 179 14.96 -15.83 34.14
C ALA A 179 15.36 -17.30 33.93
N VAL A 180 15.54 -18.00 35.05
CA VAL A 180 15.88 -19.44 35.06
C VAL A 180 14.62 -20.32 35.07
N THR A 181 13.54 -19.89 35.73
CA THR A 181 12.30 -20.66 35.80
C THR A 181 11.14 -19.82 35.28
N LEU A 182 10.06 -20.49 34.87
CA LEU A 182 8.85 -19.83 34.41
C LEU A 182 8.26 -18.95 35.52
N GLN A 183 8.32 -19.41 36.77
CA GLN A 183 7.86 -18.64 37.92
C GLN A 183 8.72 -17.38 38.15
N ALA A 184 10.05 -17.49 38.10
CA ALA A 184 10.94 -16.34 38.22
C ALA A 184 10.71 -15.31 37.08
N ALA A 185 10.44 -15.80 35.87
CA ALA A 185 10.09 -14.94 34.74
C ALA A 185 8.82 -14.14 35.03
N ALA A 186 7.73 -14.80 35.45
CA ALA A 186 6.46 -14.15 35.79
C ALA A 186 6.62 -13.13 36.93
N GLU A 187 7.34 -13.47 38.00
CA GLU A 187 7.59 -12.57 39.13
C GLU A 187 8.38 -11.32 38.71
N SER A 188 9.44 -11.49 37.90
CA SER A 188 10.26 -10.37 37.40
C SER A 188 9.48 -9.41 36.49
N LEU A 189 8.45 -9.91 35.80
CA LEU A 189 7.58 -9.13 34.92
C LEU A 189 6.57 -8.27 35.70
N GLY A 190 6.24 -8.64 36.94
CA GLY A 190 5.40 -7.84 37.84
C GLY A 190 4.02 -7.50 37.26
N LYS A 191 3.70 -6.21 37.14
CA LYS A 191 2.37 -5.73 36.65
C LYS A 191 2.38 -5.29 35.18
N ARG A 192 3.31 -5.79 34.38
CA ARG A 192 3.41 -5.42 32.96
C ARG A 192 2.23 -5.98 32.16
N ARG A 193 1.82 -5.26 31.12
CA ARG A 193 0.62 -5.53 30.31
C ARG A 193 0.92 -5.68 28.81
N ASP A 194 2.16 -5.94 28.46
CA ASP A 194 2.54 -6.23 27.08
C ASP A 194 2.37 -7.72 26.75
N PRO A 195 2.30 -8.09 25.45
CA PRO A 195 1.99 -9.46 25.04
C PRO A 195 2.97 -10.52 25.58
N ALA A 196 4.27 -10.20 25.66
CA ALA A 196 5.27 -11.13 26.19
C ALA A 196 5.06 -11.40 27.69
N ALA A 197 4.67 -10.37 28.46
CA ALA A 197 4.31 -10.56 29.86
C ALA A 197 3.06 -11.46 29.99
N PHE A 198 2.05 -11.22 29.16
CA PHE A 198 0.83 -12.04 29.14
C PHE A 198 1.13 -13.52 28.82
N MET A 199 2.02 -13.81 27.87
CA MET A 199 2.45 -15.18 27.55
C MET A 199 3.03 -15.89 28.78
N ALA A 200 3.95 -15.24 29.50
CA ALA A 200 4.56 -15.82 30.69
C ALA A 200 3.55 -16.08 31.81
N PHE A 201 2.62 -15.14 32.04
CA PHE A 201 1.56 -15.34 33.04
C PHE A 201 0.59 -16.45 32.66
N ALA A 202 0.12 -16.47 31.41
CA ALA A 202 -0.82 -17.49 30.95
C ALA A 202 -0.18 -18.88 30.93
N ALA A 203 1.10 -18.99 30.56
CA ALA A 203 1.84 -20.24 30.64
C ALA A 203 1.99 -20.73 32.09
N LEU A 204 2.27 -19.83 33.04
CA LEU A 204 2.38 -20.19 34.46
C LEU A 204 1.02 -20.59 35.04
N GLU A 205 -0.04 -19.89 34.67
CA GLU A 205 -1.41 -20.22 35.05
C GLU A 205 -1.81 -21.61 34.53
N GLU A 206 -1.54 -21.90 33.25
CA GLU A 206 -1.79 -23.21 32.65
C GLU A 206 -0.96 -24.33 33.30
N PHE A 207 0.31 -24.07 33.60
CA PHE A 207 1.18 -25.01 34.31
C PHE A 207 0.62 -25.37 35.70
N ARG A 208 0.17 -24.36 36.47
CA ARG A 208 -0.44 -24.55 37.80
C ARG A 208 -1.79 -25.26 37.72
N ALA A 209 -2.64 -24.89 36.76
CA ALA A 209 -3.94 -25.53 36.56
C ALA A 209 -3.80 -27.02 36.20
N SER A 210 -2.73 -27.37 35.50
CA SER A 210 -2.46 -28.73 35.05
C SER A 210 -1.72 -29.60 36.07
N GLU A 211 -1.32 -29.02 37.20
CA GLU A 211 -0.39 -29.64 38.14
C GLU A 211 -0.87 -31.01 38.66
N ALA A 212 -2.17 -31.13 38.94
CA ALA A 212 -2.77 -32.38 39.43
C ALA A 212 -2.86 -33.48 38.35
N ALA A 213 -2.87 -33.11 37.07
CA ALA A 213 -2.99 -34.07 35.96
C ALA A 213 -1.63 -34.55 35.43
N LEU A 214 -0.54 -33.85 35.78
CA LEU A 214 0.82 -34.14 35.29
C LEU A 214 1.30 -35.55 35.68
N ASP A 215 0.93 -36.02 36.88
CA ASP A 215 1.43 -37.29 37.42
C ASP A 215 0.85 -38.51 36.69
N GLY A 216 -0.35 -38.37 36.10
CA GLY A 216 -1.03 -39.43 35.37
C GLY A 216 -0.92 -39.32 33.85
N ALA A 217 -1.05 -38.10 33.29
CA ALA A 217 -1.11 -37.87 31.85
C ALA A 217 0.23 -37.41 31.22
N GLY A 218 1.21 -37.05 32.05
CA GLY A 218 2.52 -36.57 31.59
C GLY A 218 2.55 -35.11 31.12
N PRO A 219 3.74 -34.59 30.78
CA PRO A 219 3.96 -33.16 30.52
C PRO A 219 3.52 -32.68 29.12
N GLU A 220 3.35 -33.59 28.16
CA GLU A 220 3.15 -33.23 26.74
C GLU A 220 1.86 -32.44 26.49
N GLY A 221 0.77 -32.77 27.20
CA GLY A 221 -0.48 -32.03 27.08
C GLY A 221 -0.36 -30.57 27.54
N VAL A 222 0.46 -30.30 28.56
CA VAL A 222 0.69 -28.93 29.06
C VAL A 222 1.53 -28.13 28.08
N LYS A 223 2.59 -28.75 27.52
CA LYS A 223 3.43 -28.11 26.49
C LYS A 223 2.59 -27.68 25.28
N GLU A 224 1.70 -28.57 24.80
CA GLU A 224 0.85 -28.26 23.64
C GLU A 224 -0.16 -27.14 23.93
N ARG A 225 -0.79 -27.14 25.12
CA ARG A 225 -1.72 -26.06 25.50
C ARG A 225 -1.00 -24.72 25.63
N VAL A 226 0.18 -24.69 26.25
CA VAL A 226 0.97 -23.45 26.38
C VAL A 226 1.43 -22.96 25.02
N ARG A 227 1.91 -23.84 24.13
CA ARG A 227 2.22 -23.48 22.75
C ARG A 227 1.03 -22.86 22.04
N SER A 228 -0.15 -23.49 22.14
CA SER A 228 -1.38 -22.95 21.54
C SER A 228 -1.75 -21.56 22.09
N ILE A 229 -1.53 -21.32 23.40
CA ILE A 229 -1.75 -20.01 24.02
C ILE A 229 -0.77 -18.97 23.46
N VAL A 230 0.53 -19.29 23.41
CA VAL A 230 1.58 -18.40 22.91
C VAL A 230 1.32 -18.02 21.45
N GLU A 231 1.09 -18.99 20.57
CA GLU A 231 0.80 -18.77 19.15
C GLU A 231 -0.43 -17.86 18.94
N ARG A 232 -1.50 -18.06 19.72
CA ARG A 232 -2.70 -17.19 19.66
C ARG A 232 -2.38 -15.76 20.06
N VAL A 233 -1.58 -15.57 21.11
CA VAL A 233 -1.20 -14.23 21.58
C VAL A 233 -0.34 -13.51 20.53
N GLU A 234 0.58 -14.21 19.87
CA GLU A 234 1.41 -13.66 18.79
C GLU A 234 0.56 -13.14 17.63
N VAL A 235 -0.38 -13.96 17.15
CA VAL A 235 -1.28 -13.60 16.06
C VAL A 235 -2.13 -12.39 16.45
N GLN A 236 -2.80 -12.45 17.60
CA GLN A 236 -3.68 -11.37 18.05
C GLN A 236 -2.93 -10.05 18.26
N ALA A 237 -1.72 -10.11 18.85
CA ALA A 237 -0.93 -8.91 19.11
C ALA A 237 -0.37 -8.31 17.81
N GLY A 238 0.05 -9.16 16.86
CA GLY A 238 0.45 -8.73 15.52
C GLY A 238 -0.67 -8.02 14.77
N GLU A 239 -1.86 -8.61 14.72
CA GLU A 239 -3.02 -8.02 14.05
C GLU A 239 -3.49 -6.73 14.74
N ARG A 240 -3.42 -6.68 16.07
CA ARG A 240 -3.68 -5.44 16.82
C ARG A 240 -2.78 -4.29 16.40
N LEU A 241 -1.49 -4.54 16.21
CA LEU A 241 -0.53 -3.50 15.84
C LEU A 241 -0.70 -3.06 14.37
N ARG A 242 -1.15 -3.96 13.49
CA ARG A 242 -1.45 -3.68 12.07
C ARG A 242 -2.69 -2.81 11.86
N ARG A 243 -3.66 -2.81 12.78
CA ARG A 243 -4.89 -2.00 12.63
C ARG A 243 -4.59 -0.54 12.31
N GLY A 244 -5.28 0.01 11.31
CA GLY A 244 -5.16 1.41 10.91
C GLY A 244 -4.11 1.72 9.85
N ILE A 245 -3.11 0.85 9.61
CA ILE A 245 -2.15 1.08 8.51
C ILE A 245 -2.74 0.73 7.13
N GLY A 246 -3.81 -0.07 7.07
CA GLY A 246 -4.46 -0.45 5.82
C GLY A 246 -4.99 0.75 5.02
N LEU A 247 -5.38 1.83 5.71
CA LEU A 247 -5.80 3.07 5.07
C LEU A 247 -4.69 3.68 4.20
N LEU A 248 -3.43 3.55 4.61
CA LEU A 248 -2.30 4.07 3.82
C LEU A 248 -2.08 3.24 2.56
N ALA A 249 -2.35 1.93 2.61
CA ALA A 249 -2.31 1.08 1.43
C ALA A 249 -3.36 1.54 0.41
N THR A 250 -4.59 1.82 0.86
CA THR A 250 -5.66 2.32 0.01
C THR A 250 -5.34 3.71 -0.56
N ILE A 251 -4.88 4.65 0.25
CA ILE A 251 -4.51 5.99 -0.23
C ILE A 251 -3.35 5.89 -1.25
N GLY A 252 -2.36 5.05 -0.95
CA GLY A 252 -1.21 4.83 -1.83
C GLY A 252 -1.56 4.19 -3.15
N SER A 253 -2.50 3.23 -3.18
CA SER A 253 -2.90 2.54 -4.41
C SER A 253 -3.93 3.32 -5.23
N VAL A 254 -4.86 4.02 -4.58
CA VAL A 254 -5.99 4.71 -5.25
C VAL A 254 -5.69 6.18 -5.54
N GLY A 255 -4.83 6.83 -4.75
CA GLY A 255 -4.50 8.25 -4.88
C GLY A 255 -4.06 8.71 -6.28
N PRO A 256 -3.18 7.98 -7.00
CA PRO A 256 -2.80 8.35 -8.37
C PRO A 256 -3.98 8.31 -9.34
N PHE A 257 -4.87 7.32 -9.20
CA PHE A 257 -6.05 7.19 -10.05
C PHE A 257 -7.10 8.27 -9.78
N VAL A 258 -7.21 8.72 -8.52
CA VAL A 258 -8.06 9.88 -8.16
C VAL A 258 -7.52 11.16 -8.81
N GLY A 259 -6.20 11.36 -8.82
CA GLY A 259 -5.57 12.47 -9.55
C GLY A 259 -5.78 12.38 -11.07
N LEU A 260 -5.61 11.18 -11.64
CA LEU A 260 -5.86 10.91 -13.05
C LEU A 260 -7.31 11.19 -13.44
N PHE A 261 -8.27 10.80 -12.61
CA PHE A 261 -9.68 11.16 -12.80
C PHE A 261 -9.87 12.67 -12.85
N GLY A 262 -9.22 13.42 -11.95
CA GLY A 262 -9.19 14.88 -11.97
C GLY A 262 -8.66 15.45 -13.28
N THR A 263 -7.58 14.89 -13.83
CA THR A 263 -7.06 15.33 -15.15
C THR A 263 -8.03 15.07 -16.28
N VAL A 264 -8.60 13.86 -16.36
CA VAL A 264 -9.52 13.48 -17.44
C VAL A 264 -10.74 14.39 -17.41
N TRP A 265 -11.29 14.65 -16.22
CA TRP A 265 -12.42 15.54 -16.05
C TRP A 265 -12.09 16.99 -16.42
N GLY A 266 -10.93 17.51 -16.00
CA GLY A 266 -10.52 18.88 -16.31
C GLY A 266 -10.29 19.10 -17.81
N ILE A 267 -9.57 18.18 -18.47
CA ILE A 267 -9.32 18.24 -19.92
C ILE A 267 -10.64 18.14 -20.70
N MET A 268 -11.56 17.26 -20.28
CA MET A 268 -12.89 17.16 -20.89
C MET A 268 -13.64 18.50 -20.84
N ASN A 269 -13.64 19.19 -19.68
CA ASN A 269 -14.29 20.49 -19.56
C ASN A 269 -13.59 21.60 -20.36
N ALA A 270 -12.26 21.55 -20.48
CA ALA A 270 -11.52 22.47 -21.34
C ALA A 270 -11.96 22.33 -22.81
N PHE A 271 -12.14 21.09 -23.31
CA PHE A 271 -12.64 20.85 -24.67
C PHE A 271 -14.10 21.29 -24.87
N ILE A 272 -14.97 21.11 -23.86
CA ILE A 272 -16.35 21.63 -23.92
C ILE A 272 -16.33 23.16 -24.06
N GLY A 273 -15.46 23.86 -23.33
CA GLY A 273 -15.29 25.32 -23.44
C GLY A 273 -14.85 25.80 -24.83
N ILE A 274 -14.02 25.03 -25.55
CA ILE A 274 -13.67 25.32 -26.96
C ILE A 274 -14.92 25.20 -27.84
N ALA A 275 -15.69 24.12 -27.67
CA ALA A 275 -16.88 23.87 -28.48
C ALA A 275 -17.96 24.94 -28.28
N GLU A 276 -18.16 25.39 -27.03
CA GLU A 276 -19.12 26.44 -26.70
C GLU A 276 -18.68 27.83 -27.16
N SER A 277 -17.39 28.15 -27.01
CA SER A 277 -16.85 29.46 -27.40
C SER A 277 -16.65 29.61 -28.92
N GLN A 278 -16.63 28.50 -29.67
CA GLN A 278 -16.38 28.47 -31.11
C GLN A 278 -15.06 29.16 -31.52
N THR A 279 -14.11 29.28 -30.58
CA THR A 279 -12.79 29.87 -30.83
C THR A 279 -11.71 28.80 -30.69
N THR A 280 -10.69 28.85 -31.56
CA THR A 280 -9.48 28.02 -31.43
C THR A 280 -8.41 28.67 -30.55
N ASN A 281 -8.76 29.70 -29.79
CA ASN A 281 -7.80 30.45 -28.99
C ASN A 281 -7.31 29.60 -27.79
N LEU A 282 -6.06 29.16 -27.86
CA LEU A 282 -5.41 28.34 -26.83
C LEU A 282 -5.36 29.03 -25.45
N ALA A 283 -5.40 30.36 -25.40
CA ALA A 283 -5.39 31.10 -24.13
C ALA A 283 -6.63 30.81 -23.28
N VAL A 284 -7.77 30.44 -23.89
CA VAL A 284 -9.03 30.16 -23.19
C VAL A 284 -8.98 28.81 -22.47
N VAL A 285 -8.20 27.84 -22.98
CA VAL A 285 -8.12 26.49 -22.42
C VAL A 285 -6.89 26.21 -21.58
N ALA A 286 -5.83 26.99 -21.73
CA ALA A 286 -4.60 26.82 -20.98
C ALA A 286 -4.83 26.72 -19.45
N PRO A 287 -5.71 27.52 -18.82
CA PRO A 287 -6.00 27.38 -17.39
C PRO A 287 -6.61 26.03 -17.00
N GLY A 288 -7.61 25.55 -17.75
CA GLY A 288 -8.29 24.27 -17.44
C GLY A 288 -7.37 23.06 -17.58
N ILE A 289 -6.43 23.09 -18.54
CA ILE A 289 -5.40 22.06 -18.69
C ILE A 289 -4.40 22.13 -17.53
N ALA A 290 -3.97 23.32 -17.11
CA ALA A 290 -3.05 23.48 -15.99
C ALA A 290 -3.65 22.94 -14.67
N GLU A 291 -4.92 23.24 -14.41
CA GLU A 291 -5.66 22.74 -13.24
C GLU A 291 -5.85 21.22 -13.25
N ALA A 292 -6.14 20.66 -14.43
CA ALA A 292 -6.19 19.23 -14.64
C ALA A 292 -4.86 18.60 -14.20
N LEU A 293 -3.74 19.07 -14.76
CA LEU A 293 -2.40 18.55 -14.45
C LEU A 293 -2.04 18.69 -12.96
N LEU A 294 -2.46 19.78 -12.31
CA LEU A 294 -2.29 19.97 -10.87
C LEU A 294 -2.98 18.86 -10.07
N ALA A 295 -4.18 18.42 -10.46
CA ALA A 295 -4.89 17.35 -9.76
C ALA A 295 -4.11 16.02 -9.76
N THR A 296 -3.47 15.67 -10.89
CA THR A 296 -2.60 14.49 -10.96
C THR A 296 -1.35 14.65 -10.11
N ALA A 297 -0.70 15.82 -10.16
CA ALA A 297 0.46 16.10 -9.32
C ALA A 297 0.13 15.94 -7.83
N MET A 298 -1.02 16.46 -7.39
CA MET A 298 -1.52 16.27 -6.02
C MET A 298 -1.80 14.81 -5.68
N GLY A 299 -2.31 14.03 -6.63
CA GLY A 299 -2.54 12.59 -6.48
C GLY A 299 -1.25 11.86 -6.13
N LEU A 300 -0.17 12.16 -6.84
CA LEU A 300 1.16 11.59 -6.58
C LEU A 300 1.74 12.07 -5.24
N VAL A 301 1.60 13.36 -4.91
CA VAL A 301 2.08 13.92 -3.64
C VAL A 301 1.37 13.29 -2.44
N ALA A 302 0.09 12.92 -2.56
CA ALA A 302 -0.63 12.20 -1.52
C ALA A 302 -0.26 10.72 -1.45
N ALA A 303 -0.08 10.06 -2.61
CA ALA A 303 0.14 8.63 -2.71
C ALA A 303 1.55 8.17 -2.31
N ILE A 304 2.59 8.89 -2.77
CA ILE A 304 3.98 8.47 -2.56
C ILE A 304 4.33 8.35 -1.07
N PRO A 305 4.05 9.36 -0.21
CA PRO A 305 4.30 9.22 1.22
C PRO A 305 3.49 8.08 1.84
N ALA A 306 2.23 7.90 1.43
CA ALA A 306 1.36 6.86 1.98
C ALA A 306 1.96 5.46 1.76
N VAL A 307 2.45 5.16 0.55
CA VAL A 307 3.09 3.88 0.21
C VAL A 307 4.38 3.68 1.02
N VAL A 308 5.25 4.70 1.09
CA VAL A 308 6.52 4.61 1.84
C VAL A 308 6.26 4.34 3.32
N ILE A 309 5.33 5.07 3.92
CA ILE A 309 4.98 4.94 5.34
C ILE A 309 4.33 3.58 5.62
N TYR A 310 3.42 3.13 4.75
CA TYR A 310 2.81 1.80 4.84
C TYR A 310 3.88 0.70 4.85
N ASN A 311 4.78 0.71 3.87
CA ASN A 311 5.83 -0.29 3.74
C ASN A 311 6.79 -0.27 4.95
N HIS A 312 7.11 0.91 5.47
CA HIS A 312 7.92 1.06 6.68
C HIS A 312 7.25 0.38 7.88
N PHE A 313 5.95 0.61 8.10
CA PHE A 313 5.23 0.01 9.21
C PHE A 313 5.02 -1.48 9.05
N VAL A 314 4.70 -1.97 7.85
CA VAL A 314 4.59 -3.42 7.58
C VAL A 314 5.89 -4.13 7.96
N ARG A 315 7.04 -3.62 7.48
CA ARG A 315 8.35 -4.19 7.81
C ARG A 315 8.67 -4.11 9.30
N SER A 316 8.38 -2.97 9.93
CA SER A 316 8.71 -2.77 11.33
C SER A 316 7.82 -3.62 12.26
N ILE A 317 6.56 -3.82 11.90
CA ILE A 317 5.65 -4.74 12.62
C ILE A 317 6.10 -6.19 12.43
N ALA A 318 6.54 -6.59 11.24
CA ALA A 318 7.10 -7.92 11.02
C ALA A 318 8.31 -8.19 11.92
N GLY A 319 9.25 -7.23 12.00
CA GLY A 319 10.39 -7.34 12.93
C GLY A 319 9.97 -7.40 14.41
N TRP A 320 8.95 -6.62 14.80
CA TRP A 320 8.40 -6.69 16.16
C TRP A 320 7.75 -8.06 16.46
N LYS A 321 7.04 -8.67 15.50
CA LYS A 321 6.46 -10.01 15.63
C LYS A 321 7.53 -11.07 15.87
N VAL A 322 8.66 -11.00 15.16
CA VAL A 322 9.79 -11.92 15.37
C VAL A 322 10.31 -11.80 16.80
N SER A 323 10.55 -10.58 17.30
CA SER A 323 11.00 -10.39 18.68
C SER A 323 9.97 -10.86 19.72
N LEU A 324 8.68 -10.83 19.40
CA LEU A 324 7.63 -11.36 20.25
C LEU A 324 7.66 -12.89 20.26
N ALA A 325 7.83 -13.53 19.10
CA ALA A 325 7.96 -14.97 18.98
C ALA A 325 9.20 -15.50 19.71
N ASP A 326 10.33 -14.78 19.65
CA ASP A 326 11.53 -15.12 20.43
C ASP A 326 11.25 -15.14 21.95
N ALA A 327 10.40 -14.22 22.42
CA ALA A 327 10.00 -14.16 23.83
C ALA A 327 9.05 -15.32 24.18
N GLY A 328 8.10 -15.64 23.30
CA GLY A 328 7.20 -16.80 23.43
C GLY A 328 7.97 -18.12 23.50
N ALA A 329 8.90 -18.34 22.57
CA ALA A 329 9.80 -19.50 22.59
C ALA A 329 10.67 -19.55 23.86
N GLY A 330 11.02 -18.39 24.43
CA GLY A 330 11.68 -18.32 25.74
C GLY A 330 10.81 -18.89 26.87
N VAL A 331 9.53 -18.53 26.89
CA VAL A 331 8.54 -19.03 27.85
C VAL A 331 8.36 -20.55 27.71
N GLU A 332 8.20 -21.05 26.48
CA GLU A 332 8.04 -22.49 26.22
C GLU A 332 9.27 -23.31 26.65
N ARG A 333 10.49 -22.81 26.38
CA ARG A 333 11.73 -23.46 26.82
C ARG A 333 11.85 -23.53 28.34
N MET A 334 11.48 -22.47 29.05
CA MET A 334 11.47 -22.48 30.52
C MET A 334 10.46 -23.48 31.06
N LEU A 335 9.24 -23.51 30.50
CA LEU A 335 8.23 -24.49 30.88
C LEU A 335 8.71 -25.92 30.65
N SER A 336 9.29 -26.22 29.48
CA SER A 336 9.80 -27.56 29.19
C SER A 336 10.84 -27.98 30.21
N ARG A 337 11.79 -27.08 30.52
CA ARG A 337 12.83 -27.34 31.51
C ARG A 337 12.27 -27.55 32.92
N ASP A 338 11.30 -26.74 33.34
CA ASP A 338 10.66 -26.85 34.65
C ASP A 338 9.90 -28.19 34.78
N LEU A 339 9.24 -28.65 33.70
CA LEU A 339 8.59 -29.97 33.63
C LEU A 339 9.58 -31.13 33.70
N ASP A 340 10.72 -31.02 33.01
CA ASP A 340 11.77 -32.05 33.02
C ASP A 340 12.39 -32.20 34.41
N TYR A 341 12.70 -31.10 35.10
CA TYR A 341 13.21 -31.13 36.47
C TYR A 341 12.21 -31.72 37.46
N ARG A 342 10.92 -31.40 37.33
CA ARG A 342 9.86 -32.01 38.16
C ARG A 342 9.85 -33.53 37.98
N ARG A 343 9.88 -34.01 36.73
CA ARG A 343 9.87 -35.45 36.42
C ARG A 343 11.10 -36.16 36.98
N ALA A 344 12.28 -35.56 36.85
CA ALA A 344 13.52 -36.11 37.42
C ALA A 344 13.44 -36.23 38.95
N GLY A 345 12.90 -35.21 39.64
CA GLY A 345 12.69 -35.26 41.09
C GLY A 345 11.74 -36.38 41.53
N GLN A 346 10.68 -36.65 40.75
CA GLN A 346 9.75 -37.75 41.02
C GLN A 346 10.38 -39.13 40.87
N LEU A 347 11.24 -39.33 39.86
CA LEU A 347 11.93 -40.61 39.65
C LEU A 347 12.91 -40.89 40.79
N SER A 348 13.71 -39.89 41.20
CA SER A 348 14.65 -40.03 42.32
C SER A 348 13.96 -40.31 43.66
N GLY A 349 12.71 -39.88 43.86
CA GLY A 349 11.93 -40.15 45.07
C GLY A 349 11.25 -41.51 45.11
N ARG A 350 11.17 -42.25 43.99
CA ARG A 350 10.59 -43.61 43.93
C ARG A 350 11.64 -44.72 44.11
N GLU A 351 12.93 -44.41 44.05
CA GLU A 351 14.03 -45.37 44.20
C GLU A 351 14.54 -45.49 45.66
N VAL A 352 13.83 -44.88 46.62
CA VAL A 352 14.09 -44.95 48.08
C VAL A 352 12.91 -45.62 48.77
#